data_AF-Q6FUJ9-F1
#
_entry.id   AF-Q6FUJ9-F1
#
_cell.length_a   1.000
_cell.length_b   1.000
_cell.length_c   1.000
_cell.angle_alpha   90.00
_cell.angle_beta   90.00
_cell.angle_gamma   90.00
#
_symmetry.space_group_name_H-M   'P 1'
#
loop_
_entity.id
_entity.type
_entity.pdbx_description
1 polymer ?
#
loop_
_entity_poly.entity_id
_entity_poly.type
_entity_poly.pdbx_seq_one_letter_code
_entity_poly.pdbx_strand_id
1 'polypeptide(L)'
;MIILEEEKESISLLRYLVNVPPAQLINVLLLLAAFLWAWIVRFLLRHSIDIGAVVQLSHPWDQFAANNARLKTQSTRFTTYLARVILPLTLLTNILHSYIEENKDANALVVLMYTLLPLGQAAFLILSILKTCGVVRYCVKRCLVIESSPRALRNVYILFSDTVTSFNKPIIDFALYLTYLLGIQITHFDLFLAVIPPLIRLCQCLKEYKTTKEFTLLANALKYSCHLPVVLCLWYSRVYGDDSLTIRDYNILKVMMFIQSTYSYIWDVRKDWTITSISSIRYQKSRVLFPKFYYHIAIVMDGIMRYWWLWIIILAPYDVSGKPTALFFEKEAQFIELIRRAGWVVFKLESEYSTRDSDAINYQKESR
;
A
#
# COMPACT_ATOMS: atom_id res chain seq x y z
N MET A 1 27.23 3.53 -35.33
CA MET A 1 25.89 3.94 -35.82
C MET A 1 24.88 2.86 -35.50
N ILE A 2 25.06 1.64 -36.01
CA ILE A 2 24.20 0.45 -35.71
C ILE A 2 24.10 0.15 -34.20
N ILE A 3 25.22 0.17 -33.46
CA ILE A 3 25.22 -0.06 -32.00
C ILE A 3 24.43 1.04 -31.24
N LEU A 4 24.44 2.28 -31.72
CA LEU A 4 23.70 3.39 -31.12
C LEU A 4 22.19 3.35 -31.45
N GLU A 5 21.81 2.70 -32.55
CA GLU A 5 20.42 2.44 -32.91
C GLU A 5 19.84 1.26 -32.11
N GLU A 6 20.57 0.16 -31.96
CA GLU A 6 20.17 -0.96 -31.08
C GLU A 6 20.07 -0.54 -29.61
N GLU A 7 20.99 0.32 -29.15
CA GLU A 7 20.94 0.87 -27.78
C GLU A 7 19.75 1.82 -27.61
N LYS A 8 19.41 2.64 -28.62
CA LYS A 8 18.18 3.45 -28.62
C LYS A 8 16.90 2.62 -28.64
N GLU A 9 16.87 1.53 -29.39
CA GLU A 9 15.71 0.66 -29.56
C GLU A 9 15.47 -0.23 -28.32
N SER A 10 16.54 -0.69 -27.68
CA SER A 10 16.45 -1.39 -26.38
C SER A 10 16.02 -0.43 -25.26
N ILE A 11 16.51 0.80 -25.25
CA ILE A 11 16.07 1.85 -24.31
C ILE A 11 14.61 2.25 -24.57
N SER A 12 14.15 2.26 -25.83
CA SER A 12 12.74 2.55 -26.15
C SER A 12 11.82 1.41 -25.69
N LEU A 13 12.17 0.15 -25.95
CA LEU A 13 11.47 -1.03 -25.43
C LEU A 13 11.37 -1.03 -23.90
N LEU A 14 12.46 -0.68 -23.21
CA LEU A 14 12.46 -0.58 -21.75
C LEU A 14 11.56 0.57 -21.26
N ARG A 15 11.54 1.71 -21.95
CA ARG A 15 10.60 2.81 -21.66
C ARG A 15 9.15 2.39 -21.85
N TYR A 16 8.81 1.65 -22.90
CA TYR A 16 7.45 1.17 -23.15
C TYR A 16 6.97 0.15 -22.09
N LEU A 17 7.90 -0.62 -21.51
CA LEU A 17 7.59 -1.55 -20.42
C LEU A 17 7.43 -0.86 -19.06
N VAL A 18 8.16 0.23 -18.82
CA VAL A 18 8.23 0.92 -17.52
C VAL A 18 7.22 2.07 -17.42
N ASN A 19 6.83 2.69 -18.53
CA ASN A 19 5.85 3.77 -18.53
C ASN A 19 4.43 3.19 -18.39
N VAL A 20 3.94 3.15 -17.16
CA VAL A 20 2.58 2.68 -16.85
C VAL A 20 1.65 3.90 -16.84
N PRO A 21 0.67 3.97 -17.75
CA PRO A 21 -0.30 5.07 -17.77
C PRO A 21 -0.99 5.22 -16.40
N PRO A 22 -1.34 6.44 -15.95
CA PRO A 22 -1.99 6.65 -14.66
C PRO A 22 -3.24 5.78 -14.44
N ALA A 23 -4.05 5.59 -15.49
CA ALA A 23 -5.23 4.73 -15.48
C ALA A 23 -4.91 3.24 -15.25
N GLN A 24 -3.72 2.80 -15.65
CA GLN A 24 -3.26 1.40 -15.56
C GLN A 24 -2.53 1.12 -14.24
N LEU A 25 -2.07 2.16 -13.54
CA LEU A 25 -1.26 2.04 -12.32
C LEU A 25 -1.96 1.20 -11.24
N ILE A 26 -3.26 1.40 -11.02
CA ILE A 26 -4.02 0.63 -10.03
C ILE A 26 -4.04 -0.86 -10.37
N ASN A 27 -4.11 -1.22 -11.66
CA ASN A 27 -4.17 -2.61 -12.12
C ASN A 27 -2.84 -3.32 -11.86
N VAL A 28 -1.73 -2.67 -12.23
CA VAL A 28 -0.38 -3.19 -12.01
C VAL A 28 -0.11 -3.36 -10.51
N LEU A 29 -0.47 -2.38 -9.69
CA LEU A 29 -0.25 -2.44 -8.25
C LEU A 29 -1.15 -3.45 -7.54
N LEU A 30 -2.41 -3.62 -7.96
CA LEU A 30 -3.28 -4.68 -7.44
C LEU A 30 -2.75 -6.07 -7.78
N LEU A 31 -2.27 -6.27 -9.01
CA LEU A 31 -1.62 -7.53 -9.40
C LEU A 31 -0.35 -7.76 -8.58
N LEU A 32 0.50 -6.74 -8.42
CA LEU A 32 1.70 -6.80 -7.60
C LEU A 32 1.38 -7.11 -6.14
N ALA A 33 0.32 -6.54 -5.57
CA ALA A 33 -0.13 -6.85 -4.21
C ALA A 33 -0.55 -8.32 -4.07
N ALA A 34 -1.19 -8.91 -5.07
CA ALA A 34 -1.50 -10.34 -5.09
C ALA A 34 -0.23 -11.21 -5.14
N PHE A 35 0.80 -10.78 -5.88
CA PHE A 35 2.12 -11.44 -5.89
C PHE A 35 2.82 -11.33 -4.53
N LEU A 36 2.84 -10.14 -3.95
CA LEU A 36 3.45 -9.88 -2.64
C LEU A 36 2.74 -10.66 -1.55
N TRP A 37 1.40 -10.74 -1.57
CA TRP A 37 0.65 -11.59 -0.63
C TRP A 37 1.01 -13.07 -0.77
N ALA A 38 1.05 -13.61 -2.00
CA ALA A 38 1.46 -14.99 -2.24
C ALA A 38 2.93 -15.25 -1.83
N TRP A 39 3.79 -14.24 -1.92
CA TRP A 39 5.17 -14.29 -1.41
C TRP A 39 5.21 -14.27 0.13
N ILE A 40 4.50 -13.35 0.79
CA ILE A 40 4.38 -13.26 2.25
C ILE A 40 3.93 -14.60 2.83
N VAL A 41 2.86 -15.19 2.26
CA VAL A 41 2.36 -16.49 2.71
C VAL A 41 3.45 -17.56 2.62
N ARG A 42 4.18 -17.64 1.50
CA ARG A 42 5.26 -18.61 1.34
C ARG A 42 6.43 -18.35 2.30
N PHE A 43 6.76 -17.09 2.52
CA PHE A 43 7.86 -16.66 3.39
C PHE A 43 7.58 -17.02 4.86
N LEU A 44 6.40 -16.68 5.37
CA LEU A 44 6.01 -16.95 6.77
C LEU A 44 5.92 -18.44 7.05
N LEU A 45 5.33 -19.22 6.13
CA LEU A 45 5.22 -20.67 6.28
C LEU A 45 6.57 -21.39 6.24
N ARG A 46 7.56 -20.85 5.50
CA ARG A 46 8.93 -21.37 5.52
C ARG A 46 9.60 -21.21 6.89
N HIS A 47 9.18 -20.21 7.67
CA HIS A 47 9.66 -19.95 9.02
C HIS A 47 8.70 -20.49 10.09
N SER A 48 7.84 -21.46 9.74
CA SER A 48 6.91 -22.12 10.67
C SER A 48 5.93 -21.18 11.38
N ILE A 49 5.61 -20.03 10.78
CA ILE A 49 4.60 -19.10 11.32
C ILE A 49 3.23 -19.48 10.79
N ASP A 50 2.31 -19.82 11.68
CA ASP A 50 0.91 -20.11 11.34
C ASP A 50 0.12 -18.81 11.13
N ILE A 51 -0.19 -18.51 9.87
CA ILE A 51 -0.93 -17.30 9.50
C ILE A 51 -2.39 -17.39 9.97
N GLY A 52 -3.00 -18.58 9.92
CA GLY A 52 -4.38 -18.80 10.36
C GLY A 52 -4.59 -18.54 11.86
N ALA A 53 -3.51 -18.62 12.65
CA ALA A 53 -3.55 -18.31 14.09
C ALA A 53 -3.66 -16.81 14.39
N VAL A 54 -3.25 -15.93 13.47
CA VAL A 54 -3.18 -14.47 13.67
C VAL A 54 -4.09 -13.68 12.73
N VAL A 55 -4.45 -14.25 11.58
CA VAL A 55 -5.36 -13.67 10.61
C VAL A 55 -6.49 -14.66 10.39
N GLN A 56 -7.71 -14.23 10.65
CA GLN A 56 -8.88 -15.03 10.35
C GLN A 56 -9.08 -15.12 8.83
N LEU A 57 -8.90 -16.33 8.29
CA LEU A 57 -8.89 -16.62 6.86
C LEU A 57 -10.28 -16.97 6.28
N SER A 58 -11.24 -17.28 7.16
CA SER A 58 -12.59 -17.70 6.81
C SER A 58 -13.62 -16.88 7.59
N HIS A 59 -14.87 -16.86 7.12
CA HIS A 59 -15.92 -16.14 7.84
C HIS A 59 -16.10 -16.76 9.25
N PRO A 60 -16.49 -16.00 10.28
CA PRO A 60 -16.82 -16.53 11.61
C PRO A 60 -17.75 -17.75 11.66
N TRP A 61 -18.49 -18.02 10.57
CA TRP A 61 -19.45 -19.13 10.46
C TRP A 61 -18.96 -20.29 9.59
N ASP A 62 -17.76 -20.18 8.99
CA ASP A 62 -17.18 -21.26 8.19
C ASP A 62 -16.63 -22.34 9.13
N GLN A 63 -17.23 -23.53 9.10
CA GLN A 63 -16.86 -24.68 9.94
C GLN A 63 -15.46 -25.26 9.66
N PHE A 64 -14.83 -24.89 8.54
CA PHE A 64 -13.50 -25.34 8.16
C PHE A 64 -12.51 -24.17 8.21
N ALA A 65 -11.68 -24.12 9.24
CA ALA A 65 -10.54 -23.21 9.28
C ALA A 65 -9.62 -23.49 8.09
N ALA A 66 -9.28 -22.46 7.31
CA ALA A 66 -8.37 -22.63 6.18
C ALA A 66 -6.99 -23.05 6.70
N ASN A 67 -6.55 -24.25 6.34
CA ASN A 67 -5.19 -24.73 6.64
C ASN A 67 -4.15 -23.91 5.84
N ASN A 68 -3.01 -23.60 6.45
CA ASN A 68 -1.86 -22.94 5.83
C ASN A 68 -1.44 -23.52 4.47
N ALA A 69 -1.49 -24.85 4.30
CA ALA A 69 -1.20 -25.49 3.02
C ALA A 69 -2.20 -25.10 1.92
N ARG A 70 -3.49 -24.99 2.28
CA ARG A 70 -4.55 -24.52 1.39
C ARG A 70 -4.35 -23.05 1.07
N LEU A 71 -4.05 -22.20 2.05
CA LEU A 71 -3.78 -20.78 1.86
C LEU A 71 -2.63 -20.56 0.86
N LYS A 72 -1.50 -21.26 1.03
CA LYS A 72 -0.34 -21.21 0.14
C LYS A 72 -0.69 -21.59 -1.31
N THR A 73 -1.43 -22.68 -1.46
CA THR A 73 -1.82 -23.20 -2.79
C THR A 73 -2.80 -22.26 -3.46
N GLN A 74 -3.82 -21.79 -2.72
CA GLN A 74 -4.84 -20.88 -3.24
C GLN A 74 -4.26 -19.53 -3.60
N SER A 75 -3.41 -18.93 -2.78
CA SER A 75 -2.77 -17.64 -3.09
C SER A 75 -1.91 -17.75 -4.35
N THR A 76 -1.09 -18.80 -4.48
CA THR A 76 -0.24 -19.00 -5.66
C THR A 76 -1.06 -19.21 -6.93
N ARG A 77 -2.08 -20.08 -6.88
CA ARG A 77 -2.97 -20.35 -8.04
C ARG A 77 -3.74 -19.10 -8.45
N PHE A 78 -4.32 -18.39 -7.48
CA PHE A 78 -5.09 -17.18 -7.74
C PHE A 78 -4.23 -16.08 -8.37
N THR A 79 -3.05 -15.82 -7.82
CA THR A 79 -2.12 -14.83 -8.38
C THR A 79 -1.67 -15.21 -9.80
N THR A 80 -1.38 -16.49 -10.04
CA THR A 80 -1.00 -16.96 -11.40
C THR A 80 -2.15 -16.80 -12.39
N TYR A 81 -3.39 -17.07 -11.96
CA TYR A 81 -4.59 -16.85 -12.76
C TYR A 81 -4.76 -15.36 -13.11
N LEU A 82 -4.67 -14.46 -12.12
CA LEU A 82 -4.76 -13.02 -12.38
C LEU A 82 -3.66 -12.55 -13.34
N ALA A 83 -2.42 -13.01 -13.16
CA ALA A 83 -1.29 -12.62 -14.00
C ALA A 83 -1.48 -13.02 -15.47
N ARG A 84 -2.00 -14.23 -15.73
CA ARG A 84 -2.27 -14.72 -17.09
C ARG A 84 -3.28 -13.86 -17.85
N VAL A 85 -4.21 -13.20 -17.14
CA VAL A 85 -5.21 -12.32 -17.73
C VAL A 85 -4.68 -10.88 -17.81
N ILE A 86 -4.10 -10.36 -16.74
CA ILE A 86 -3.80 -8.93 -16.60
C ILE A 86 -2.49 -8.52 -17.27
N LEU A 87 -1.45 -9.38 -17.28
CA LEU A 87 -0.17 -9.00 -17.89
C LEU A 87 -0.28 -8.76 -19.40
N PRO A 88 -0.91 -9.65 -20.20
CA PRO A 88 -1.08 -9.39 -21.63
C PRO A 88 -1.89 -8.13 -21.92
N LEU A 89 -2.95 -7.89 -21.12
CA LEU A 89 -3.79 -6.69 -21.28
C LEU A 89 -3.06 -5.42 -20.86
N THR A 90 -2.19 -5.49 -19.85
CA THR A 90 -1.32 -4.36 -19.47
C THR A 90 -0.33 -4.04 -20.60
N LEU A 91 0.31 -5.05 -21.17
CA LEU A 91 1.21 -4.88 -22.31
C LEU A 91 0.47 -4.25 -23.50
N LEU A 92 -0.74 -4.73 -23.79
CA LEU A 92 -1.59 -4.15 -24.82
C LEU A 92 -1.92 -2.67 -24.52
N THR A 93 -2.32 -2.32 -23.29
CA THR A 93 -2.55 -0.93 -22.89
C THR A 93 -1.33 -0.05 -23.14
N ASN A 94 -0.13 -0.53 -22.79
CA ASN A 94 1.11 0.23 -22.97
C ASN A 94 1.42 0.45 -24.46
N ILE A 95 1.27 -0.59 -25.30
CA ILE A 95 1.44 -0.47 -26.76
C ILE A 95 0.45 0.55 -27.34
N LEU A 96 -0.82 0.47 -26.94
CA LEU A 96 -1.85 1.41 -27.39
C LEU A 96 -1.55 2.85 -26.96
N HIS A 97 -1.05 3.05 -25.73
CA HIS A 97 -0.66 4.35 -25.24
C HIS A 97 0.45 4.97 -26.10
N SER A 98 1.51 4.20 -26.36
CA SER A 98 2.64 4.63 -27.19
C SER A 98 2.23 4.97 -28.62
N TYR A 99 1.36 4.13 -29.20
CA TYR A 99 0.81 4.40 -30.53
C TYR A 99 0.05 5.73 -30.58
N ILE A 100 -0.78 6.03 -29.57
CA ILE A 100 -1.54 7.29 -29.47
C ILE A 100 -0.60 8.49 -29.27
N GLU A 101 0.46 8.35 -28.49
CA GLU A 101 1.45 9.42 -28.30
C GLU A 101 2.20 9.77 -29.60
N GLU A 102 2.53 8.76 -30.41
CA GLU A 102 3.19 8.93 -31.71
C GLU A 102 2.22 9.42 -32.80
N ASN A 103 0.95 9.00 -32.74
CA ASN A 103 -0.07 9.29 -33.75
C ASN A 103 -1.24 10.07 -33.14
N LYS A 104 -1.13 11.39 -33.13
CA LYS A 104 -2.17 12.27 -32.54
C LYS A 104 -3.54 12.16 -33.23
N ASP A 105 -3.57 11.72 -34.50
CA ASP A 105 -4.79 11.46 -35.27
C ASP A 105 -5.23 9.99 -35.21
N ALA A 106 -4.89 9.27 -34.13
CA ALA A 106 -5.27 7.89 -33.93
C ALA A 106 -6.79 7.69 -34.08
N ASN A 107 -7.17 6.57 -34.73
CA ASN A 107 -8.57 6.23 -34.96
C ASN A 107 -9.35 6.15 -33.62
N ALA A 108 -10.60 6.60 -33.62
CA ALA A 108 -11.51 6.55 -32.48
C ALA A 108 -11.60 5.17 -31.82
N LEU A 109 -11.50 4.06 -32.58
CA LEU A 109 -11.49 2.71 -32.02
C LEU A 109 -10.27 2.45 -31.13
N VAL A 110 -9.09 2.92 -31.55
CA VAL A 110 -7.84 2.77 -30.79
C VAL A 110 -7.91 3.56 -29.49
N VAL A 111 -8.39 4.81 -29.57
CA VAL A 111 -8.60 5.68 -28.40
C VAL A 111 -9.64 5.06 -27.45
N LEU A 112 -10.72 4.50 -27.97
CA LEU A 112 -11.75 3.82 -27.18
C LEU A 112 -11.17 2.59 -26.46
N MET A 113 -10.37 1.77 -27.15
CA MET A 113 -9.72 0.61 -26.55
C MET A 113 -8.76 1.01 -25.43
N TYR A 114 -7.88 1.99 -25.67
CA TYR A 114 -6.97 2.53 -24.65
C TYR A 114 -7.74 3.04 -23.43
N THR A 115 -8.92 3.64 -23.66
CA THR A 115 -9.77 4.19 -22.60
C THR A 115 -10.47 3.11 -21.77
N LEU A 116 -11.08 2.12 -22.42
CA LEU A 116 -11.91 1.13 -21.73
C LEU A 116 -11.10 -0.02 -21.12
N LEU A 117 -9.93 -0.32 -21.68
CA LEU A 117 -9.15 -1.50 -21.27
C LEU A 117 -8.65 -1.42 -19.81
N PRO A 118 -8.12 -0.28 -19.30
CA PRO A 118 -7.79 -0.14 -17.89
C PRO A 118 -8.99 -0.31 -16.96
N LEU A 119 -10.18 0.16 -17.36
CA LEU A 119 -11.42 0.02 -16.58
C LEU A 119 -11.87 -1.43 -16.49
N GLY A 120 -11.87 -2.14 -17.62
CA GLY A 120 -12.20 -3.56 -17.68
C GLY A 120 -11.26 -4.41 -16.82
N GLN A 121 -9.97 -4.12 -16.86
CA GLN A 121 -8.96 -4.76 -16.02
C GLN A 121 -9.19 -4.49 -14.53
N ALA A 122 -9.47 -3.24 -14.14
CA ALA A 122 -9.74 -2.87 -12.75
C ALA A 122 -10.99 -3.59 -12.23
N ALA A 123 -12.07 -3.58 -13.01
CA ALA A 123 -13.31 -4.28 -12.68
C ALA A 123 -13.06 -5.79 -12.52
N PHE A 124 -12.37 -6.42 -13.47
CA PHE A 124 -12.04 -7.84 -13.40
C PHE A 124 -11.21 -8.19 -12.16
N LEU A 125 -10.16 -7.41 -11.86
CA LEU A 125 -9.30 -7.61 -10.69
C LEU A 125 -10.11 -7.51 -9.39
N ILE A 126 -10.84 -6.40 -9.21
CA ILE A 126 -11.62 -6.14 -8.00
C ILE A 126 -12.68 -7.23 -7.82
N LEU A 127 -13.45 -7.55 -8.86
CA LEU A 127 -14.49 -8.58 -8.79
C LEU A 127 -13.89 -9.97 -8.51
N SER A 128 -12.75 -10.31 -9.11
CA SER A 128 -12.06 -11.59 -8.87
C SER A 128 -11.56 -11.70 -7.42
N ILE A 129 -10.98 -10.63 -6.88
CA ILE A 129 -10.52 -10.56 -5.48
C ILE A 129 -11.71 -10.71 -4.53
N LEU A 130 -12.77 -9.93 -4.75
CA LEU A 130 -13.99 -9.97 -3.93
C LEU A 130 -14.69 -11.32 -4.01
N LYS A 131 -14.73 -11.97 -5.18
CA LYS A 131 -15.34 -13.30 -5.37
C LYS A 131 -14.54 -14.38 -4.63
N THR A 132 -13.22 -14.30 -4.67
CA THR A 132 -12.33 -15.34 -4.10
C THR A 132 -12.13 -15.19 -2.60
N CYS A 133 -12.08 -13.95 -2.09
CA CYS A 133 -11.81 -13.68 -0.67
C CYS A 133 -13.05 -13.11 0.02
N GLY A 134 -13.81 -13.99 0.69
CA GLY A 134 -15.01 -13.61 1.46
C GLY A 134 -14.71 -12.61 2.58
N VAL A 135 -13.53 -12.71 3.20
CA VAL A 135 -13.08 -11.82 4.27
C VAL A 135 -12.81 -10.40 3.74
N VAL A 136 -12.13 -10.26 2.61
CA VAL A 136 -11.95 -8.94 1.96
C VAL A 136 -13.30 -8.37 1.53
N ARG A 137 -14.19 -9.19 0.97
CA ARG A 137 -15.56 -8.77 0.62
C ARG A 137 -16.33 -8.25 1.84
N TYR A 138 -16.18 -8.93 2.97
CA TYR A 138 -16.78 -8.52 4.23
C TYR A 138 -16.26 -7.16 4.68
N CYS A 139 -14.93 -6.95 4.65
CA CYS A 139 -14.29 -5.67 5.01
C CYS A 139 -14.70 -4.53 4.06
N VAL A 140 -14.71 -4.76 2.75
CA VAL A 140 -15.09 -3.73 1.75
C VAL A 140 -16.52 -3.25 1.97
N LYS A 141 -17.48 -4.16 2.17
CA LYS A 141 -18.89 -3.80 2.44
C LYS A 141 -19.08 -2.97 3.71
N ARG A 142 -18.11 -3.02 4.63
CA ARG A 142 -18.18 -2.40 5.97
C ARG A 142 -17.08 -1.37 6.20
N CYS A 143 -16.33 -1.01 5.17
CA CYS A 143 -15.16 -0.13 5.30
C CYS A 143 -15.52 1.20 5.98
N LEU A 144 -16.74 1.71 5.72
CA LEU A 144 -17.28 2.93 6.31
C LEU A 144 -18.06 2.69 7.62
N VAL A 145 -18.48 1.46 7.90
CA VAL A 145 -19.30 1.11 9.08
C VAL A 145 -18.43 1.02 10.35
N ILE A 146 -17.10 0.90 10.17
CA ILE A 146 -16.06 0.93 11.21
C ILE A 146 -16.52 0.15 12.46
N GLU A 147 -16.43 -1.17 12.45
CA GLU A 147 -16.94 -1.97 13.57
C GLU A 147 -16.02 -1.89 14.79
N SER A 148 -16.60 -1.78 15.98
CA SER A 148 -15.88 -1.89 17.26
C SER A 148 -15.73 -3.32 17.76
N SER A 149 -16.46 -4.28 17.17
CA SER A 149 -16.63 -5.63 17.70
C SER A 149 -16.85 -6.67 16.62
N PRO A 150 -15.78 -7.05 15.90
CA PRO A 150 -15.31 -8.43 16.04
C PRO A 150 -13.80 -8.48 16.27
N ARG A 151 -13.36 -8.71 17.52
CA ARG A 151 -11.93 -8.87 17.87
C ARG A 151 -11.22 -9.90 16.99
N ALA A 152 -11.91 -10.96 16.59
CA ALA A 152 -11.37 -12.01 15.72
C ALA A 152 -10.93 -11.50 14.34
N LEU A 153 -11.58 -10.47 13.81
CA LEU A 153 -11.26 -9.85 12.51
C LEU A 153 -10.39 -8.59 12.64
N ARG A 154 -9.96 -8.22 13.85
CA ARG A 154 -9.21 -6.98 14.09
C ARG A 154 -7.97 -6.89 13.21
N ASN A 155 -7.15 -7.94 13.17
CA ASN A 155 -5.94 -7.97 12.37
C ASN A 155 -6.25 -7.89 10.87
N VAL A 156 -7.33 -8.53 10.40
CA VAL A 156 -7.79 -8.40 9.02
C VAL A 156 -8.14 -6.96 8.69
N TYR A 157 -8.92 -6.29 9.56
CA TYR A 157 -9.31 -4.91 9.34
C TYR A 157 -8.10 -3.98 9.31
N ILE A 158 -7.13 -4.16 10.20
CA ILE A 158 -5.87 -3.40 10.23
C ILE A 158 -5.10 -3.62 8.92
N LEU A 159 -4.89 -4.87 8.50
CA LEU A 159 -4.21 -5.18 7.24
C LEU A 159 -4.92 -4.54 6.04
N PHE A 160 -6.25 -4.64 6.00
CA PHE A 160 -7.05 -4.08 4.92
C PHE A 160 -6.96 -2.55 4.88
N SER A 161 -7.20 -1.86 5.99
CA SER A 161 -7.22 -0.39 6.02
C SER A 161 -5.82 0.22 5.87
N ASP A 162 -4.76 -0.44 6.35
CA ASP A 162 -3.39 -0.02 6.08
C ASP A 162 -2.98 -0.29 4.63
N THR A 163 -3.51 -1.34 3.99
CA THR A 163 -3.35 -1.55 2.54
C THR A 163 -4.04 -0.44 1.76
N VAL A 164 -5.28 -0.09 2.09
CA VAL A 164 -6.01 1.03 1.46
C VAL A 164 -5.24 2.34 1.63
N THR A 165 -4.59 2.56 2.78
CA THR A 165 -3.73 3.73 3.02
C THR A 165 -2.51 3.74 2.09
N SER A 166 -1.86 2.59 1.89
CA SER A 166 -0.75 2.46 0.93
C SER A 166 -1.20 2.60 -0.54
N PHE A 167 -2.46 2.29 -0.84
CA PHE A 167 -3.09 2.45 -2.17
C PHE A 167 -3.70 3.84 -2.43
N ASN A 168 -3.52 4.80 -1.53
CA ASN A 168 -4.18 6.11 -1.61
C ASN A 168 -3.96 6.81 -2.97
N LYS A 169 -2.70 6.95 -3.40
CA LYS A 169 -2.38 7.62 -4.68
C LYS A 169 -2.91 6.87 -5.92
N PRO A 170 -2.75 5.55 -6.06
CA PRO A 170 -3.39 4.79 -7.14
C PRO A 170 -4.92 4.92 -7.18
N ILE A 171 -5.59 4.95 -6.02
CA ILE A 171 -7.04 5.16 -5.93
C ILE A 171 -7.42 6.55 -6.41
N ILE A 172 -6.67 7.58 -6.00
CA ILE A 172 -6.84 8.96 -6.45
C ILE A 172 -6.71 9.05 -7.97
N ASP A 173 -5.61 8.53 -8.54
CA ASP A 173 -5.35 8.61 -9.98
C ASP A 173 -6.44 7.90 -10.79
N PHE A 174 -6.92 6.76 -10.31
CA PHE A 174 -8.03 6.03 -10.93
C PHE A 174 -9.36 6.77 -10.81
N ALA A 175 -9.63 7.42 -9.68
CA ALA A 175 -10.85 8.21 -9.51
C ALA A 175 -10.85 9.47 -10.39
N LEU A 176 -9.72 10.17 -10.50
CA LEU A 176 -9.56 11.30 -11.43
C LEU A 176 -9.74 10.87 -12.88
N TYR A 177 -9.20 9.69 -13.23
CA TYR A 177 -9.41 9.10 -14.54
C TYR A 177 -10.90 8.86 -14.83
N LEU A 178 -11.64 8.28 -13.90
CA LEU A 178 -13.10 8.09 -14.04
C LEU A 178 -13.86 9.40 -14.19
N THR A 179 -13.55 10.42 -13.38
CA THR A 179 -14.23 11.71 -13.47
C THR A 179 -13.94 12.40 -14.81
N TYR A 180 -12.71 12.30 -15.31
CA TYR A 180 -12.34 12.80 -16.64
C TYR A 180 -13.17 12.13 -17.75
N LEU A 181 -13.33 10.82 -17.72
CA LEU A 181 -14.14 10.08 -18.71
C LEU A 181 -15.63 10.44 -18.67
N LEU A 182 -16.15 10.78 -17.49
CA LEU A 182 -17.53 11.21 -17.32
C LEU A 182 -17.75 12.68 -17.65
N GLY A 183 -16.70 13.43 -18.04
CA GLY A 183 -16.77 14.88 -18.24
C GLY A 183 -17.01 15.66 -16.95
N ILE A 184 -16.76 15.05 -15.78
CA ILE A 184 -16.95 15.65 -14.46
C ILE A 184 -15.61 16.25 -14.01
N GLN A 185 -15.59 17.55 -13.73
CA GLN A 185 -14.42 18.23 -13.19
C GLN A 185 -14.75 18.76 -11.79
N ILE A 186 -14.11 18.16 -10.78
CA ILE A 186 -14.25 18.59 -9.38
C ILE A 186 -12.91 19.14 -8.93
N THR A 187 -12.87 20.43 -8.62
CA THR A 187 -11.67 21.12 -8.15
C THR A 187 -11.16 20.50 -6.86
N HIS A 188 -9.86 20.18 -6.82
CA HIS A 188 -9.17 19.57 -5.67
C HIS A 188 -9.76 18.23 -5.18
N PHE A 189 -10.46 17.48 -6.04
CA PHE A 189 -11.04 16.18 -5.68
C PHE A 189 -10.02 15.17 -5.20
N ASP A 190 -8.81 15.21 -5.74
CA ASP A 190 -7.71 14.35 -5.33
C ASP A 190 -7.29 14.56 -3.88
N LEU A 191 -7.32 15.82 -3.40
CA LEU A 191 -7.02 16.13 -2.00
C LEU A 191 -8.13 15.65 -1.06
N PHE A 192 -9.40 15.74 -1.48
CA PHE A 192 -10.51 15.15 -0.73
C PHE A 192 -10.34 13.63 -0.60
N LEU A 193 -10.06 12.96 -1.71
CA LEU A 193 -9.82 11.51 -1.74
C LEU A 193 -8.60 11.13 -0.88
N ALA A 194 -7.55 11.96 -0.86
CA ALA A 194 -6.33 11.71 -0.09
C ALA A 194 -6.56 11.61 1.42
N VAL A 195 -7.62 12.22 1.95
CA VAL A 195 -7.95 12.19 3.38
C VAL A 195 -8.74 10.93 3.76
N ILE A 196 -9.41 10.27 2.81
CA ILE A 196 -10.33 9.18 3.11
C ILE A 196 -9.63 8.00 3.82
N PRO A 197 -8.53 7.43 3.30
CA PRO A 197 -7.87 6.31 3.98
C PRO A 197 -7.37 6.60 5.41
N PRO A 198 -6.62 7.70 5.67
CA PRO A 198 -6.17 8.00 7.03
C PRO A 198 -7.35 8.34 7.96
N LEU A 199 -8.44 8.93 7.45
CA LEU A 199 -9.64 9.19 8.25
C LEU A 199 -10.34 7.89 8.69
N ILE A 200 -10.40 6.89 7.80
CA ILE A 200 -10.93 5.55 8.16
C ILE A 200 -10.11 4.97 9.34
N ARG A 201 -8.77 5.05 9.28
CA ARG A 201 -7.91 4.56 10.37
C ARG A 201 -8.07 5.36 11.66
N LEU A 202 -8.16 6.68 11.56
CA LEU A 202 -8.41 7.58 12.69
C LEU A 202 -9.70 7.17 13.41
N CYS A 203 -10.80 7.07 12.68
CA CYS A 203 -12.10 6.70 13.24
C CYS A 203 -12.12 5.27 13.80
N GLN A 204 -11.44 4.31 13.15
CA GLN A 204 -11.26 2.95 13.68
C GLN A 204 -10.58 2.99 15.07
N CYS A 205 -9.46 3.72 15.18
CA CYS A 205 -8.70 3.80 16.44
C CYS A 205 -9.51 4.48 17.55
N LEU A 206 -10.22 5.59 17.25
CA LEU A 206 -11.05 6.29 18.23
C LEU A 206 -12.23 5.45 18.71
N LYS A 207 -12.86 4.70 17.79
CA LYS A 207 -13.97 3.83 18.14
C LYS A 207 -13.51 2.66 19.03
N GLU A 208 -12.40 2.02 18.70
CA GLU A 208 -11.82 0.95 19.51
C GLU A 208 -11.38 1.47 20.89
N TYR A 209 -10.81 2.68 20.96
CA TYR A 209 -10.47 3.34 22.22
C TYR A 209 -11.69 3.59 23.10
N LYS A 210 -12.83 3.98 22.52
CA LYS A 210 -14.07 4.19 23.28
C LYS A 210 -14.47 2.93 24.06
N THR A 211 -14.23 1.75 23.49
CA THR A 211 -14.55 0.45 24.10
C THR A 211 -13.45 -0.06 25.04
N THR A 212 -12.18 -0.01 24.63
CA THR A 212 -11.07 -0.66 25.38
C THR A 212 -10.36 0.27 26.36
N LYS A 213 -10.43 1.59 26.14
CA LYS A 213 -9.68 2.63 26.87
C LYS A 213 -8.16 2.47 26.82
N GLU A 214 -7.64 1.73 25.84
CA GLU A 214 -6.19 1.57 25.67
C GLU A 214 -5.57 2.83 25.04
N PHE A 215 -4.71 3.53 25.78
CA PHE A 215 -4.02 4.74 25.30
C PHE A 215 -3.20 4.54 24.03
N THR A 216 -2.74 3.31 23.76
CA THR A 216 -2.08 2.94 22.50
C THR A 216 -2.97 3.26 21.30
N LEU A 217 -4.29 3.07 21.39
CA LEU A 217 -5.22 3.38 20.30
C LEU A 217 -5.34 4.88 20.06
N LEU A 218 -5.29 5.70 21.12
CA LEU A 218 -5.28 7.16 20.98
C LEU A 218 -3.98 7.67 20.36
N ALA A 219 -2.85 7.07 20.72
CA ALA A 219 -1.58 7.36 20.06
C ALA A 219 -1.63 6.98 18.57
N ASN A 220 -2.23 5.83 18.23
CA ASN A 220 -2.43 5.44 16.83
C ASN A 220 -3.37 6.41 16.09
N ALA A 221 -4.45 6.87 16.74
CA ALA A 221 -5.33 7.90 16.19
C ALA A 221 -4.55 9.19 15.87
N LEU A 222 -3.72 9.66 16.80
CA LEU A 222 -2.85 10.82 16.58
C LEU A 222 -1.87 10.61 15.42
N LYS A 223 -1.32 9.41 15.27
CA LYS A 223 -0.46 9.06 14.13
C LYS A 223 -1.17 9.30 12.79
N TYR A 224 -2.41 8.85 12.65
CA TYR A 224 -3.18 9.06 11.41
C TYR A 224 -3.67 10.49 11.25
N SER A 225 -3.93 11.23 12.34
CA SER A 225 -4.31 12.65 12.24
C SER A 225 -3.16 13.54 11.76
N CYS A 226 -1.89 13.15 11.96
CA CYS A 226 -0.73 13.85 11.40
C CYS A 226 -0.73 13.93 9.86
N HIS A 227 -1.57 13.16 9.16
CA HIS A 227 -1.76 13.29 7.71
C HIS A 227 -2.62 14.51 7.33
N LEU A 228 -3.51 14.98 8.21
CA LEU A 228 -4.42 16.09 7.91
C LEU A 228 -3.67 17.41 7.69
N PRO A 229 -2.70 17.83 8.54
CA PRO A 229 -1.93 19.05 8.30
C PRO A 229 -1.18 19.03 6.97
N VAL A 230 -0.64 17.87 6.56
CA VAL A 230 0.04 17.72 5.26
C VAL A 230 -0.92 18.03 4.11
N VAL A 231 -2.12 17.44 4.12
CA VAL A 231 -3.12 17.69 3.07
C VAL A 231 -3.62 19.13 3.10
N LEU A 232 -3.79 19.73 4.28
CA LEU A 232 -4.19 21.13 4.40
C LEU A 232 -3.13 22.09 3.83
N CYS A 233 -1.84 21.84 4.09
CA CYS A 233 -0.75 22.60 3.47
C CYS A 233 -0.75 22.46 1.94
N LEU A 234 -0.97 21.25 1.42
CA LEU A 234 -1.09 21.01 -0.02
C LEU A 234 -2.32 21.71 -0.62
N TRP A 235 -3.45 21.70 0.09
CA TRP A 235 -4.65 22.41 -0.32
C TRP A 235 -4.42 23.91 -0.39
N TYR A 236 -3.84 24.48 0.67
CA TYR A 236 -3.48 25.88 0.74
C TYR A 236 -2.58 26.27 -0.45
N SER A 237 -1.53 25.49 -0.70
CA SER A 237 -0.61 25.72 -1.83
C SER A 237 -1.33 25.78 -3.19
N ARG A 238 -2.33 24.92 -3.41
CA ARG A 238 -3.05 24.88 -4.69
C ARG A 238 -4.10 25.97 -4.87
N VAL A 239 -4.68 26.47 -3.78
CA VAL A 239 -5.70 27.54 -3.84
C VAL A 239 -5.07 28.89 -4.12
N TYR A 240 -3.93 29.18 -3.48
CA TYR A 240 -3.29 30.49 -3.59
C TYR A 240 -2.23 30.57 -4.72
N GLY A 241 -1.79 29.43 -5.26
CA GLY A 241 -0.82 29.37 -6.36
C GLY A 241 0.62 29.64 -5.90
N ASP A 242 1.60 29.16 -6.68
CA ASP A 242 3.02 29.18 -6.27
C ASP A 242 3.58 30.60 -6.05
N ASP A 243 3.09 31.60 -6.78
CA ASP A 243 3.54 33.00 -6.67
C ASP A 243 3.22 33.65 -5.32
N SER A 244 2.25 33.09 -4.58
CA SER A 244 1.82 33.56 -3.27
C SER A 244 2.51 32.85 -2.10
N LEU A 245 3.16 31.72 -2.37
CA LEU A 245 3.71 30.85 -1.34
C LEU A 245 5.10 31.30 -0.93
N THR A 246 5.29 31.47 0.36
CA THR A 246 6.59 31.82 0.91
C THR A 246 7.44 30.56 1.12
N ILE A 247 8.76 30.73 1.18
CA ILE A 247 9.70 29.66 1.59
C ILE A 247 9.27 29.04 2.93
N ARG A 248 8.69 29.84 3.83
CA ARG A 248 8.16 29.38 5.11
C ARG A 248 7.04 28.36 4.93
N ASP A 249 6.14 28.55 3.96
CA ASP A 249 5.00 27.65 3.74
C ASP A 249 5.47 26.28 3.24
N TYR A 250 6.42 26.24 2.31
CA TYR A 250 7.07 25.00 1.89
C TYR A 250 7.84 24.32 3.02
N ASN A 251 8.51 25.09 3.90
CA ASN A 251 9.20 24.53 5.05
C ASN A 251 8.22 23.93 6.07
N ILE A 252 7.06 24.57 6.31
CA ILE A 252 5.99 24.02 7.15
C ILE A 252 5.51 22.68 6.58
N LEU A 253 5.23 22.60 5.28
CA LEU A 253 4.84 21.35 4.62
C LEU A 253 5.89 20.24 4.85
N LYS A 254 7.17 20.54 4.61
CA LYS A 254 8.28 19.58 4.81
C LYS A 254 8.36 19.11 6.27
N VAL A 255 8.20 20.01 7.23
CA VAL A 255 8.17 19.66 8.66
C VAL A 255 6.98 18.77 8.99
N MET A 256 5.78 19.07 8.47
CA MET A 256 4.60 18.23 8.68
C MET A 256 4.80 16.82 8.09
N MET A 257 5.34 16.73 6.87
CA MET A 257 5.69 15.45 6.24
C MET A 257 6.73 14.68 7.05
N PHE A 258 7.75 15.37 7.57
CA PHE A 258 8.77 14.79 8.42
C PHE A 258 8.19 14.25 9.74
N ILE A 259 7.34 15.01 10.43
CA ILE A 259 6.66 14.57 11.65
C ILE A 259 5.80 13.33 11.36
N GLN A 260 4.99 13.38 10.30
CA GLN A 260 4.12 12.27 9.90
C GLN A 260 4.92 11.00 9.57
N SER A 261 6.02 11.13 8.84
CA SER A 261 6.89 10.03 8.44
C SER A 261 7.60 9.43 9.65
N THR A 262 8.14 10.28 10.52
CA THR A 262 8.88 9.88 11.72
C THR A 262 7.98 9.17 12.73
N TYR A 263 6.77 9.70 12.96
CA TYR A 263 5.83 9.06 13.85
C TYR A 263 5.44 7.67 13.31
N SER A 264 5.10 7.59 12.01
CA SER A 264 4.76 6.31 11.38
C SER A 264 5.90 5.29 11.42
N TYR A 265 7.14 5.72 11.17
CA TYR A 265 8.33 4.87 11.26
C TYR A 265 8.56 4.33 12.67
N ILE A 266 8.51 5.20 13.69
CA ILE A 266 8.65 4.79 15.09
C ILE A 266 7.52 3.82 15.47
N TRP A 267 6.30 4.05 14.97
CA TRP A 267 5.16 3.18 15.20
C TRP A 267 5.38 1.79 14.62
N ASP A 268 5.80 1.71 13.35
CA ASP A 268 6.04 0.46 12.64
C ASP A 268 7.08 -0.39 13.43
N VAL A 269 8.21 0.21 13.81
CA VAL A 269 9.28 -0.48 14.55
C VAL A 269 8.87 -0.85 15.98
N ARG A 270 8.39 0.12 16.78
CA ARG A 270 8.19 -0.09 18.23
C ARG A 270 6.87 -0.73 18.60
N LYS A 271 5.81 -0.45 17.84
CA LYS A 271 4.45 -0.92 18.17
C LYS A 271 4.07 -2.11 17.31
N ASP A 272 4.18 -2.01 15.99
CA ASP A 272 3.71 -3.07 15.11
C ASP A 272 4.66 -4.28 15.06
N TRP A 273 5.98 -4.06 15.10
CA TRP A 273 6.97 -5.14 15.16
C TRP A 273 7.43 -5.47 16.58
N THR A 274 6.89 -4.75 17.57
CA THR A 274 7.17 -4.86 19.01
C THR A 274 8.66 -4.78 19.38
N ILE A 275 9.48 -4.08 18.59
CA ILE A 275 10.93 -3.97 18.83
C ILE A 275 11.20 -2.92 19.92
N THR A 276 11.68 -3.37 21.08
CA THR A 276 11.97 -2.50 22.23
C THR A 276 13.29 -1.74 22.10
N SER A 277 14.32 -2.41 21.58
CA SER A 277 15.64 -1.82 21.32
C SER A 277 16.31 -2.51 20.13
N ILE A 278 17.19 -1.77 19.45
CA ILE A 278 18.01 -2.27 18.35
C ILE A 278 19.00 -3.34 18.88
N SER A 279 19.59 -3.12 20.06
CA SER A 279 20.55 -4.08 20.65
C SER A 279 19.86 -5.32 21.24
N SER A 280 18.65 -5.16 21.75
CA SER A 280 17.90 -6.20 22.46
C SER A 280 16.51 -6.38 21.85
N ILE A 281 16.47 -6.92 20.63
CA ILE A 281 15.21 -7.23 19.94
C ILE A 281 14.38 -8.18 20.82
N ARG A 282 13.27 -7.66 21.36
CA ARG A 282 12.22 -8.38 22.12
C ARG A 282 12.73 -9.23 23.29
N TYR A 283 13.49 -8.59 24.17
CA TYR A 283 14.10 -9.23 25.35
C TYR A 283 13.12 -9.83 26.37
N GLN A 284 11.88 -9.32 26.48
CA GLN A 284 11.06 -9.53 27.70
C GLN A 284 9.72 -10.28 27.54
N LYS A 285 9.16 -10.43 26.33
CA LYS A 285 7.76 -10.92 26.20
C LYS A 285 7.47 -11.85 25.03
N SER A 286 8.37 -11.99 24.05
CA SER A 286 8.09 -12.79 22.86
C SER A 286 9.37 -13.32 22.23
N ARG A 287 9.38 -14.60 21.81
CA ARG A 287 10.55 -15.19 21.13
C ARG A 287 10.71 -14.53 19.76
N VAL A 288 11.92 -14.09 19.41
CA VAL A 288 12.24 -13.73 18.02
C VAL A 288 12.26 -15.00 17.17
N LEU A 289 11.35 -15.09 16.20
CA LEU A 289 11.30 -16.25 15.30
C LEU A 289 12.25 -16.09 14.12
N PHE A 290 12.48 -14.85 13.67
CA PHE A 290 13.45 -14.57 12.63
C PHE A 290 14.86 -14.35 13.21
N PRO A 291 15.91 -14.58 12.39
CA PRO A 291 17.25 -14.14 12.71
C PRO A 291 17.30 -12.62 12.95
N LYS A 292 18.11 -12.17 13.92
CA LYS A 292 18.24 -10.74 14.29
C LYS A 292 18.53 -9.82 13.10
N PHE A 293 19.33 -10.28 12.14
CA PHE A 293 19.69 -9.48 10.97
C PHE A 293 18.49 -9.13 10.07
N TYR A 294 17.44 -9.97 10.01
CA TYR A 294 16.22 -9.65 9.26
C TYR A 294 15.55 -8.39 9.81
N TYR A 295 15.49 -8.23 11.13
CA TYR A 295 14.92 -7.03 11.74
C TYR A 295 15.77 -5.80 11.46
N HIS A 296 17.09 -5.89 11.51
CA HIS A 296 17.97 -4.77 11.18
C HIS A 296 17.80 -4.31 9.73
N ILE A 297 17.76 -5.25 8.79
CA ILE A 297 17.49 -4.95 7.38
C ILE A 297 16.12 -4.31 7.24
N ALA A 298 15.09 -4.84 7.89
CA ALA A 298 13.74 -4.31 7.80
C ALA A 298 13.60 -2.89 8.35
N ILE A 299 14.24 -2.60 9.49
CA ILE A 299 14.29 -1.26 10.09
C ILE A 299 14.94 -0.27 9.12
N VAL A 300 16.10 -0.63 8.57
CA VAL A 300 16.82 0.25 7.62
C VAL A 300 16.01 0.47 6.34
N MET A 301 15.47 -0.61 5.75
CA MET A 301 14.69 -0.53 4.52
C MET A 301 13.38 0.24 4.69
N ASP A 302 12.65 0.02 5.78
CA ASP A 302 11.44 0.79 6.08
C ASP A 302 11.76 2.27 6.27
N GLY A 303 12.86 2.60 6.96
CA GLY A 303 13.36 3.97 7.06
C GLY A 303 13.62 4.60 5.69
N ILE A 304 14.45 3.97 4.85
CA ILE A 304 14.78 4.48 3.52
C ILE A 304 13.52 4.72 2.69
N MET A 305 12.62 3.73 2.63
CA MET A 305 11.40 3.79 1.83
C MET A 305 10.37 4.78 2.39
N ARG A 306 10.27 4.94 3.72
CA ARG A 306 9.35 5.89 4.35
C ARG A 306 9.73 7.33 4.04
N TYR A 307 11.02 7.63 4.05
CA TYR A 307 11.56 8.95 3.71
C TYR A 307 11.88 9.09 2.22
N TRP A 308 11.29 8.27 1.34
CA TRP A 308 11.52 8.38 -0.11
C TRP A 308 11.24 9.79 -0.67
N TRP A 309 10.23 10.47 -0.12
CA TRP A 309 9.96 11.86 -0.47
C TRP A 309 11.14 12.81 -0.20
N LEU A 310 11.92 12.57 0.86
CA LEU A 310 13.09 13.36 1.21
C LEU A 310 14.24 13.06 0.25
N TRP A 311 14.43 11.78 -0.11
CA TRP A 311 15.40 11.37 -1.13
C TRP A 311 15.14 12.04 -2.47
N ILE A 312 13.87 12.10 -2.91
CA ILE A 312 13.49 12.83 -4.13
C ILE A 312 13.89 14.30 -4.03
N ILE A 313 13.61 14.97 -2.91
CA ILE A 313 13.96 16.39 -2.74
C ILE A 313 15.48 16.61 -2.74
N ILE A 314 16.25 15.75 -2.07
CA ILE A 314 17.71 15.91 -1.93
C ILE A 314 18.42 15.59 -3.24
N LEU A 315 17.97 14.56 -3.95
CA LEU A 315 18.68 14.00 -5.10
C LEU A 315 18.21 14.56 -6.45
N ALA A 316 17.06 15.23 -6.53
CA ALA A 316 16.53 15.73 -7.80
C ALA A 316 17.10 17.11 -8.19
N PRO A 317 17.85 17.22 -9.30
CA PRO A 317 17.80 18.44 -10.11
C PRO A 317 16.36 18.62 -10.62
N TYR A 318 15.80 19.81 -10.49
CA TYR A 318 14.56 20.15 -11.17
C TYR A 318 14.89 20.45 -12.64
N ASP A 319 14.15 19.84 -13.58
CA ASP A 319 14.25 20.24 -14.98
C ASP A 319 13.65 21.63 -15.22
N VAL A 320 13.76 22.13 -16.45
CA VAL A 320 13.22 23.44 -16.87
C VAL A 320 11.69 23.52 -16.72
N SER A 321 11.00 22.37 -16.59
CA SER A 321 9.56 22.27 -16.32
C SER A 321 9.21 22.11 -14.83
N GLY A 322 10.21 22.15 -13.94
CA GLY A 322 10.04 22.00 -12.50
C GLY A 322 9.80 20.55 -12.04
N LYS A 323 10.02 19.55 -12.90
CA LYS A 323 9.86 18.13 -12.54
C LYS A 323 11.16 17.58 -11.94
N PRO A 324 11.08 16.77 -10.86
CA PRO A 324 12.25 16.15 -10.27
C PRO A 324 12.84 15.11 -11.23
N THR A 325 14.08 15.31 -11.67
CA THR A 325 14.76 14.43 -12.63
C THR A 325 15.37 13.17 -12.01
N ALA A 326 15.38 13.04 -10.68
CA ALA A 326 15.97 11.90 -9.97
C ALA A 326 15.02 10.70 -9.78
N LEU A 327 13.78 10.76 -10.28
CA LEU A 327 12.91 9.60 -10.28
C LEU A 327 13.48 8.54 -11.25
N PHE A 328 13.66 7.30 -10.78
CA PHE A 328 14.02 6.18 -11.68
C PHE A 328 12.92 5.95 -12.72
N PHE A 329 11.65 6.22 -12.34
CA PHE A 329 10.48 6.27 -13.23
C PHE A 329 9.31 7.05 -12.59
N GLU A 330 8.37 7.53 -13.41
CA GLU A 330 7.32 8.51 -13.00
C GLU A 330 6.43 8.09 -11.81
N LYS A 331 6.37 6.80 -11.47
CA LYS A 331 5.48 6.22 -10.45
C LYS A 331 6.21 5.36 -9.40
N GLU A 332 7.51 5.55 -9.24
CA GLU A 332 8.32 4.71 -8.34
C GLU A 332 7.83 4.69 -6.88
N ALA A 333 7.36 5.83 -6.37
CA ALA A 333 6.94 5.98 -4.98
C ALA A 333 5.77 5.03 -4.63
N GLN A 334 4.88 4.75 -5.59
CA GLN A 334 3.75 3.84 -5.35
C GLN A 334 4.19 2.37 -5.29
N PHE A 335 5.18 1.97 -6.08
CA PHE A 335 5.77 0.63 -6.00
C PHE A 335 6.56 0.46 -4.70
N ILE A 336 7.34 1.47 -4.33
CA ILE A 336 8.12 1.49 -3.09
C ILE A 336 7.21 1.38 -1.87
N GLU A 337 6.13 2.17 -1.81
CA GLU A 337 5.17 2.11 -0.70
C GLU A 337 4.51 0.73 -0.59
N LEU A 338 4.21 0.07 -1.72
CA LEU A 338 3.64 -1.27 -1.72
C LEU A 338 4.64 -2.34 -1.23
N ILE A 339 5.91 -2.27 -1.67
CA ILE A 339 6.98 -3.15 -1.19
C ILE A 339 7.23 -2.94 0.31
N ARG A 340 7.30 -1.68 0.76
CA ARG A 340 7.44 -1.30 2.16
C ARG A 340 6.32 -1.90 3.00
N ARG A 341 5.07 -1.75 2.55
CA ARG A 341 3.90 -2.34 3.21
C ARG A 341 3.97 -3.86 3.28
N ALA A 342 4.41 -4.53 2.21
CA ALA A 342 4.59 -5.98 2.23
C ALA A 342 5.64 -6.42 3.27
N GLY A 343 6.75 -5.70 3.39
CA GLY A 343 7.73 -5.88 4.46
C GLY A 343 7.11 -5.69 5.85
N TRP A 344 6.35 -4.60 6.03
CA TRP A 344 5.63 -4.35 7.28
C TRP A 344 4.68 -5.50 7.66
N VAL A 345 3.94 -6.08 6.70
CA VAL A 345 3.03 -7.21 6.97
C VAL A 345 3.80 -8.43 7.50
N VAL A 346 4.98 -8.74 6.95
CA VAL A 346 5.79 -9.88 7.40
C VAL A 346 6.12 -9.77 8.89
N PHE A 347 6.68 -8.64 9.31
CA PHE A 347 7.08 -8.42 10.71
C PHE A 347 5.90 -8.18 11.64
N LYS A 348 4.81 -7.58 11.14
CA LYS A 348 3.56 -7.43 11.89
C LYS A 348 2.97 -8.79 12.25
N LEU A 349 2.82 -9.68 11.26
CA LEU A 349 2.25 -11.02 11.48
C LEU A 349 3.14 -11.88 12.36
N GLU A 350 4.46 -11.78 12.21
CA GLU A 350 5.40 -12.48 13.09
C GLU A 350 5.31 -11.98 14.54
N SER A 351 5.21 -10.67 14.75
CA SER A 351 5.08 -10.07 16.07
C SER A 351 3.77 -10.49 16.76
N GLU A 352 2.65 -10.48 16.04
CA GLU A 352 1.35 -10.93 16.56
C GLU A 352 1.38 -12.43 16.90
N TYR A 353 2.02 -13.25 16.07
CA TYR A 353 2.13 -14.69 16.29
C TYR A 353 2.99 -14.99 17.52
N SER A 354 4.14 -14.33 17.64
CA SER A 354 5.06 -14.50 18.76
C SER A 354 4.45 -14.05 20.10
N THR A 355 3.67 -12.97 20.09
CA THR A 355 2.94 -12.50 21.28
C THR A 355 1.91 -13.53 21.73
N ARG A 356 1.09 -14.03 20.79
CA ARG A 356 0.07 -15.04 21.08
C ARG A 356 0.66 -16.35 21.63
N ASP A 357 1.76 -16.83 21.04
CA ASP A 357 2.44 -18.05 21.49
C ASP A 357 2.97 -17.88 22.93
N SER A 358 3.52 -16.71 23.24
CA SER A 358 4.04 -16.39 24.57
C SER A 358 2.93 -16.31 25.63
N ASP A 359 1.79 -15.72 25.28
CA ASP A 359 0.61 -15.66 26.16
C ASP A 359 0.06 -17.07 26.44
N ALA A 360 0.03 -17.95 25.43
CA ALA A 360 -0.41 -19.33 25.59
C ALA A 360 0.51 -20.14 26.53
N ILE A 361 1.83 -19.96 26.40
CA ILE A 361 2.82 -20.60 27.28
C ILE A 361 2.67 -20.11 28.73
N ASN A 362 2.45 -18.81 28.95
CA ASN A 362 2.29 -18.25 30.29
C ASN A 362 1.02 -18.79 30.97
N TYR A 363 -0.10 -18.85 30.25
CA TYR A 363 -1.35 -19.42 30.76
C TYR A 363 -1.22 -20.90 31.17
N GLN A 364 -0.47 -21.69 30.41
CA GLN A 364 -0.19 -23.10 30.77
C GLN A 364 0.69 -23.25 32.02
N LYS A 365 1.52 -22.25 32.34
CA LYS A 365 2.33 -22.25 33.57
C LYS A 365 1.53 -21.84 34.80
N GLU A 366 0.57 -20.91 34.64
CA GLU A 366 -0.28 -20.46 35.74
C GLU A 366 -1.39 -21.46 36.11
N SER A 367 -1.71 -22.40 35.20
CA SER A 367 -2.72 -23.44 35.40
C SER A 367 -2.18 -24.78 35.94
N ARG A 368 -0.86 -24.87 36.18
CA ARG A 368 -0.17 -26.00 36.83
C ARG A 368 0.34 -25.55 38.18
#